data_AF-A0AB34Y5U9-F1
#
_entry.id   AF-A0AB34Y5U9-F1
#
_cell.length_a   1.000
_cell.length_b   1.000
_cell.length_c   1.000
_cell.angle_alpha   90.00
_cell.angle_beta   90.00
_cell.angle_gamma   90.00
#
_symmetry.space_group_name_H-M   'P 1'
#
loop_
_entity.id
_entity.type
_entity.pdbx_description
1 polymer ?
#
loop_
_entity_poly.entity_id
_entity_poly.type
_entity_poly.pdbx_seq_one_letter_code
_entity_poly.pdbx_strand_id
1 'polypeptide(L)'
;MAKNCDVCGKKISFVSGVKVKNGNICDTCGEKIGLNSSMASLAVAELLDIDDIKQAQLNNIEIDPKKVLSTYKQNTKNGLKEPIYSIISNSQNQVLHMEKSESISDSKHYCAICGKKVGWLSSSSLQDGKICDTCGAKIGLDNSADANIVAKTLTIKDVEKYNTSHTKINIKQAIFDSKTEYEKLLITFKKEGNGHVGKVYMDNKRQQFLIKQTFTEHLDDTPPTLYNYSDLESYDPIENGTTIEKKHGLSRTIAGGLIAGPTGAALGAFSGNKAYAAVSKVSVVLYFSGDHRVEAVLLNTDTKTDSGEYHAVKQLLLRFCHELDNIIAENNNAANTATSAPTISTDTDQLRDLKA
;
A
#
# COMPACT_ATOMS: atom_id res chain seq x y z
N MET A 1 59.41 7.10 15.75
CA MET A 1 58.93 7.74 17.00
C MET A 1 57.78 6.89 17.53
N ALA A 2 57.80 6.52 18.81
CA ALA A 2 56.68 5.78 19.41
C ALA A 2 55.43 6.66 19.35
N LYS A 3 54.34 6.13 18.80
CA LYS A 3 53.05 6.84 18.76
C LYS A 3 52.36 6.64 20.10
N ASN A 4 51.67 7.65 20.60
CA ASN A 4 50.82 7.49 21.78
C ASN A 4 49.40 7.17 21.31
N CYS A 5 48.64 6.47 22.16
CA CYS A 5 47.21 6.26 21.95
C CYS A 5 46.47 7.58 22.12
N ASP A 6 45.72 7.98 21.09
CA ASP A 6 44.98 9.25 21.08
C ASP A 6 43.73 9.23 21.99
N VAL A 7 43.40 8.06 22.56
CA VAL A 7 42.34 7.88 23.57
C VAL A 7 42.87 7.90 25.00
N CYS A 8 43.93 7.15 25.30
CA CYS A 8 44.41 6.98 26.69
C CYS A 8 45.84 7.47 26.96
N GLY A 9 46.53 8.02 25.97
CA GLY A 9 47.88 8.58 26.09
C GLY A 9 49.02 7.58 26.27
N LYS A 10 48.73 6.27 26.40
CA LYS A 10 49.75 5.23 26.54
C LYS A 10 50.59 5.09 25.27
N LYS A 11 51.90 4.81 25.43
CA LYS A 11 52.78 4.51 24.29
C LYS A 11 52.33 3.23 23.58
N ILE A 12 52.22 3.30 22.26
CA ILE A 12 51.89 2.18 21.38
C ILE A 12 53.20 1.62 20.81
N SER A 13 53.43 0.33 21.01
CA SER A 13 54.52 -0.39 20.33
C SER A 13 54.22 -0.46 18.83
N PHE A 14 55.26 -0.42 17.98
CA PHE A 14 55.12 -0.31 16.51
C PHE A 14 54.21 -1.38 15.86
N VAL A 15 53.96 -2.49 16.55
CA VAL A 15 53.19 -3.65 16.06
C VAL A 15 51.75 -3.71 16.60
N SER A 16 51.40 -2.95 17.64
CA SER A 16 50.20 -3.17 18.48
C SER A 16 49.26 -1.95 18.52
N GLY A 17 48.99 -1.35 17.36
CA GLY A 17 48.17 -0.14 17.24
C GLY A 17 47.14 -0.25 16.12
N VAL A 18 45.90 0.13 16.43
CA VAL A 18 44.81 0.17 15.46
C VAL A 18 44.69 1.59 14.90
N LYS A 19 44.73 1.71 13.56
CA LYS A 19 44.57 2.98 12.86
C LYS A 19 43.09 3.30 12.71
N VAL A 20 42.72 4.56 12.99
CA VAL A 20 41.36 5.08 12.86
C VAL A 20 41.37 6.36 12.01
N LYS A 21 40.21 6.89 11.64
CA LYS A 21 40.05 7.97 10.64
C LYS A 21 40.94 9.18 10.89
N ASN A 22 41.08 9.62 12.15
CA ASN A 22 41.85 10.80 12.55
C ASN A 22 42.89 10.52 13.65
N GLY A 23 43.30 9.26 13.87
CA GLY A 23 44.23 8.94 14.95
C GLY A 23 44.69 7.49 14.99
N ASN A 24 45.39 7.12 16.07
CA ASN A 24 45.77 5.74 16.38
C ASN A 24 45.39 5.41 17.82
N ILE A 25 44.84 4.23 18.03
CA ILE A 25 44.47 3.72 19.34
C ILE A 25 45.30 2.49 19.69
N CYS A 26 45.50 2.23 20.99
CA CYS A 26 46.09 0.97 21.44
C CYS A 26 45.05 -0.15 21.42
N ASP A 27 45.51 -1.39 21.31
CA ASP A 27 44.66 -2.59 21.26
C ASP A 27 43.68 -2.64 22.44
N THR A 28 44.14 -2.31 23.65
CA THR A 28 43.28 -2.28 24.84
C THR A 28 42.12 -1.29 24.73
N CYS A 29 42.30 -0.15 24.04
CA CYS A 29 41.22 0.81 23.82
C CYS A 29 40.24 0.31 22.75
N GLY A 30 40.72 -0.40 21.74
CA GLY A 30 39.87 -1.04 20.73
C GLY A 30 39.05 -2.20 21.30
N GLU A 31 39.68 -3.06 22.09
CA GLU A 31 39.04 -4.23 22.72
C GLU A 31 37.90 -3.83 23.65
N LYS A 32 38.03 -2.70 24.36
CA LYS A 32 36.96 -2.15 25.21
C LYS A 32 35.66 -1.85 24.49
N ILE A 33 35.71 -1.68 23.16
CA ILE A 33 34.53 -1.43 22.33
C ILE A 33 34.29 -2.56 21.33
N GLY A 34 34.81 -3.77 21.61
CA GLY A 34 34.57 -4.96 20.76
C GLY A 34 35.42 -5.04 19.49
N LEU A 35 36.39 -4.13 19.29
CA LEU A 35 37.33 -4.24 18.18
C LEU A 35 38.43 -5.25 18.52
N ASN A 36 38.81 -6.06 17.54
CA ASN A 36 39.86 -7.06 17.65
C ASN A 36 40.68 -7.12 16.34
N SER A 37 41.54 -8.12 16.18
CA SER A 37 42.39 -8.27 14.99
C SER A 37 41.67 -8.80 13.74
N SER A 38 40.34 -9.00 13.77
CA SER A 38 39.60 -9.47 12.60
C SER A 38 39.54 -8.42 11.48
N MET A 39 39.45 -8.86 10.23
CA MET A 39 39.34 -7.96 9.08
C MET A 39 38.12 -7.02 9.16
N ALA A 40 37.01 -7.47 9.75
CA ALA A 40 35.83 -6.64 9.94
C ALA A 40 36.07 -5.53 10.97
N SER A 41 36.77 -5.85 12.06
CA SER A 41 37.17 -4.90 13.09
C SER A 41 38.11 -3.83 12.54
N LEU A 42 39.09 -4.21 11.73
CA LEU A 42 40.01 -3.28 11.07
C LEU A 42 39.27 -2.34 10.10
N ALA A 43 38.33 -2.88 9.31
CA ALA A 43 37.54 -2.07 8.39
C ALA A 43 36.61 -1.09 9.12
N VAL A 44 36.00 -1.49 10.24
CA VAL A 44 35.19 -0.59 11.06
C VAL A 44 36.05 0.46 11.76
N ALA A 45 37.24 0.08 12.25
CA ALA A 45 38.16 1.02 12.88
C ALA A 45 38.56 2.17 11.95
N GLU A 46 38.77 1.91 10.66
CA GLU A 46 39.07 2.95 9.67
C GLU A 46 37.92 3.95 9.43
N LEU A 47 36.68 3.56 9.75
CA LEU A 47 35.50 4.42 9.62
C LEU A 47 35.29 5.30 10.86
N LEU A 48 35.75 4.85 12.03
CA LEU A 48 35.61 5.54 13.31
C LEU A 48 36.63 6.66 13.44
N ASP A 49 36.25 7.74 14.09
CA ASP A 49 37.18 8.74 14.61
C ASP A 49 37.41 8.57 16.12
N ILE A 50 38.37 9.33 16.66
CA ILE A 50 38.72 9.27 18.09
C ILE A 50 37.54 9.65 18.99
N ASP A 51 36.66 10.54 18.56
CA ASP A 51 35.51 10.95 19.36
C ASP A 51 34.44 9.85 19.36
N ASP A 52 34.22 9.18 18.24
CA ASP A 52 33.35 7.99 18.17
C ASP A 52 33.80 6.91 19.17
N ILE A 53 35.11 6.68 19.28
CA ILE A 53 35.69 5.66 20.16
C ILE A 53 35.58 6.07 21.63
N LYS A 54 35.83 7.34 21.94
CA LYS A 54 35.65 7.86 23.30
C LYS A 54 34.19 7.78 23.72
N GLN A 55 33.28 8.16 22.83
CA GLN A 55 31.84 8.09 23.07
C GLN A 55 31.38 6.63 23.22
N ALA A 56 31.88 5.71 22.40
CA ALA A 56 31.61 4.29 22.56
C ALA A 56 32.11 3.77 23.92
N GLN A 57 33.34 4.11 24.34
CA GLN A 57 33.84 3.71 25.66
C GLN A 57 33.04 4.33 26.82
N LEU A 58 32.69 5.60 26.73
CA LEU A 58 31.88 6.30 27.75
C LEU A 58 30.50 5.66 27.91
N ASN A 59 29.89 5.26 26.79
CA ASN A 59 28.57 4.65 26.76
C ASN A 59 28.61 3.11 26.90
N ASN A 60 29.77 2.53 27.25
CA ASN A 60 30.01 1.09 27.34
C ASN A 60 29.56 0.31 26.09
N ILE A 61 29.82 0.89 24.92
CA ILE A 61 29.39 0.35 23.65
C ILE A 61 30.38 -0.71 23.15
N GLU A 62 29.96 -1.97 23.09
CA GLU A 62 30.58 -3.10 22.39
C GLU A 62 30.05 -3.21 20.95
N ILE A 63 30.93 -2.93 20.00
CA ILE A 63 30.64 -2.93 18.58
C ILE A 63 30.70 -4.37 18.04
N ASP A 64 29.67 -4.82 17.32
CA ASP A 64 29.77 -5.97 16.42
C ASP A 64 30.28 -5.50 15.04
N PRO A 65 31.55 -5.73 14.68
CA PRO A 65 32.13 -5.14 13.48
C PRO A 65 31.53 -5.70 12.19
N LYS A 66 31.03 -6.95 12.20
CA LYS A 66 30.40 -7.56 11.02
C LYS A 66 29.04 -6.91 10.75
N LYS A 67 28.25 -6.70 11.81
CA LYS A 67 26.93 -6.06 11.71
C LYS A 67 27.04 -4.59 11.30
N VAL A 68 27.98 -3.86 11.89
CA VAL A 68 28.21 -2.45 11.53
C VAL A 68 28.63 -2.31 10.07
N LEU A 69 29.55 -3.16 9.61
CA LEU A 69 30.04 -3.10 8.23
C LEU A 69 28.97 -3.47 7.20
N SER A 70 28.06 -4.40 7.51
CA SER A 70 26.96 -4.76 6.61
C SER A 70 25.92 -3.64 6.49
N THR A 71 25.52 -3.03 7.60
CA THR A 71 24.61 -1.88 7.61
C THR A 71 25.21 -0.68 6.89
N TYR A 72 26.49 -0.36 7.12
CA TYR A 72 27.17 0.73 6.44
C TYR A 72 27.20 0.54 4.91
N LYS A 73 27.49 -0.67 4.44
CA LYS A 73 27.48 -1.02 3.00
C LYS A 73 26.08 -0.94 2.38
N GLN A 74 25.04 -1.26 3.14
CA GLN A 74 23.65 -1.17 2.68
C GLN A 74 23.21 0.30 2.56
N ASN A 75 23.51 1.12 3.58
CA ASN A 75 23.14 2.53 3.59
C ASN A 75 23.84 3.31 2.46
N THR A 76 25.11 3.04 2.22
CA THR A 76 25.87 3.65 1.11
C THR A 76 25.33 3.26 -0.26
N LYS A 77 24.88 2.01 -0.47
CA LYS A 77 24.20 1.59 -1.71
C LYS A 77 22.88 2.32 -1.95
N ASN A 78 22.18 2.67 -0.89
CA ASN A 78 20.90 3.39 -0.94
C ASN A 78 21.07 4.93 -1.00
N GLY A 79 22.30 5.44 -1.14
CA GLY A 79 22.58 6.87 -1.17
C GLY A 79 22.46 7.59 0.18
N LEU A 80 22.27 6.85 1.28
CA LEU A 80 22.15 7.37 2.63
C LEU A 80 23.54 7.60 3.23
N LYS A 81 23.83 8.83 3.67
CA LYS A 81 25.09 9.21 4.33
C LYS A 81 24.88 9.32 5.85
N GLU A 82 24.61 8.20 6.51
CA GLU A 82 24.49 8.19 7.96
C GLU A 82 25.88 8.25 8.65
N PRO A 83 26.03 9.00 9.76
CA PRO A 83 27.24 8.97 10.58
C PRO A 83 27.53 7.56 11.10
N ILE A 84 28.80 7.15 11.12
CA ILE A 84 29.17 5.80 11.61
C ILE A 84 28.77 5.61 13.07
N TYR A 85 28.81 6.68 13.88
CA TYR A 85 28.42 6.64 15.29
C TYR A 85 26.94 6.25 15.47
N SER A 86 26.04 6.70 14.60
CA SER A 86 24.63 6.30 14.70
C SER A 86 24.43 4.82 14.39
N ILE A 87 25.26 4.25 13.52
CA ILE A 87 25.22 2.81 13.21
C ILE A 87 25.72 1.99 14.41
N ILE A 88 26.82 2.41 15.04
CA ILE A 88 27.38 1.67 16.19
C ILE A 88 26.52 1.85 17.45
N SER A 89 25.96 3.03 17.72
CA SER A 89 25.09 3.26 18.88
C SER A 89 23.73 2.55 18.75
N ASN A 90 23.23 2.40 17.52
CA ASN A 90 22.02 1.63 17.26
C ASN A 90 22.25 0.11 17.35
N SER A 91 23.51 -0.34 17.25
CA SER A 91 23.83 -1.76 17.39
C SER A 91 23.65 -2.28 18.83
N GLN A 92 23.51 -1.37 19.80
CA GLN A 92 23.59 -1.68 21.22
C GLN A 92 22.63 -0.94 22.17
N ASN A 93 21.54 -0.36 21.68
CA ASN A 93 20.59 0.34 22.55
C ASN A 93 19.80 -0.63 23.48
N GLN A 94 20.48 -1.06 24.54
CA GLN A 94 20.03 -1.60 25.82
C GLN A 94 20.91 -0.95 26.91
N VAL A 95 20.32 -0.01 27.68
CA VAL A 95 20.57 0.27 29.12
C VAL A 95 21.62 1.34 29.56
N LEU A 96 21.09 2.53 29.96
CA LEU A 96 21.41 3.44 31.11
C LEU A 96 22.71 4.31 31.12
N HIS A 97 22.81 5.57 31.62
CA HIS A 97 22.01 6.48 32.48
C HIS A 97 22.34 7.97 32.16
N MET A 98 21.39 8.91 32.32
CA MET A 98 21.67 10.26 32.83
C MET A 98 20.45 10.79 33.59
N GLU A 99 20.69 11.34 34.79
CA GLU A 99 19.67 11.77 35.74
C GLU A 99 19.10 13.16 35.42
N LYS A 100 17.77 13.19 35.39
CA LYS A 100 16.87 14.21 35.96
C LYS A 100 16.76 15.59 35.27
N SER A 101 15.99 15.60 34.20
CA SER A 101 14.81 16.48 34.10
C SER A 101 13.64 15.62 33.62
N GLU A 102 12.47 15.79 34.23
CA GLU A 102 11.27 14.98 34.02
C GLU A 102 10.90 14.84 32.52
N SER A 103 10.37 13.65 32.17
CA SER A 103 9.68 13.27 30.93
C SER A 103 10.48 12.53 29.82
N ILE A 104 10.00 11.31 29.53
CA ILE A 104 10.11 10.51 28.28
C ILE A 104 11.45 9.79 27.99
N SER A 105 11.56 8.48 28.31
CA SER A 105 12.28 7.46 27.47
C SER A 105 12.29 5.99 27.96
N ASP A 106 11.46 5.54 28.91
CA ASP A 106 11.46 4.13 29.39
C ASP A 106 10.17 3.33 29.07
N SER A 107 9.36 3.82 28.12
CA SER A 107 8.04 3.25 27.78
C SER A 107 8.08 1.92 26.99
N LYS A 108 9.26 1.44 26.59
CA LYS A 108 9.41 0.25 25.71
C LYS A 108 9.40 -1.09 26.46
N HIS A 109 9.56 -1.09 27.78
CA HIS A 109 9.57 -2.30 28.61
C HIS A 109 8.49 -2.30 29.70
N TYR A 110 7.72 -1.22 29.80
CA TYR A 110 6.66 -1.06 30.78
C TYR A 110 5.36 -0.70 30.08
N CYS A 111 4.24 -1.22 30.60
CA CYS A 111 2.92 -0.84 30.15
C CYS A 111 2.67 0.64 30.47
N ALA A 112 2.35 1.43 29.46
CA ALA A 112 2.10 2.86 29.58
C ALA A 112 0.93 3.20 30.53
N ILE A 113 -0.01 2.27 30.71
CA ILE A 113 -1.20 2.50 31.56
C ILE A 113 -0.97 2.08 33.02
N CYS A 114 -0.38 0.90 33.26
CA CYS A 114 -0.28 0.34 34.62
C CYS A 114 1.15 0.28 35.17
N GLY A 115 2.14 0.70 34.40
CA GLY A 115 3.55 0.70 34.80
C GLY A 115 4.14 -0.69 35.04
N LYS A 116 3.43 -1.79 34.73
CA LYS A 116 3.96 -3.15 34.88
C LYS A 116 4.94 -3.45 33.76
N LYS A 117 6.02 -4.16 34.08
CA LYS A 117 7.00 -4.65 33.10
C LYS A 117 6.31 -5.60 32.12
N VAL A 118 6.50 -5.40 30.81
CA VAL A 118 5.91 -6.19 29.74
C VAL A 118 6.97 -6.90 28.89
N GLY A 119 6.70 -8.15 28.56
CA GLY A 119 7.53 -8.96 27.65
C GLY A 119 7.20 -8.72 26.18
N TRP A 120 8.04 -9.20 25.27
CA TRP A 120 7.82 -9.12 23.81
C TRP A 120 6.52 -9.82 23.36
N LEU A 121 6.10 -10.89 24.05
CA LEU A 121 4.93 -11.72 23.68
C LEU A 121 3.63 -11.36 24.41
N SER A 122 3.68 -10.44 25.39
CA SER A 122 2.55 -10.10 26.27
C SER A 122 2.31 -8.59 26.33
N SER A 123 2.50 -7.94 25.18
CA SER A 123 2.15 -6.53 24.97
C SER A 123 1.99 -6.19 23.50
N SER A 124 1.14 -5.21 23.23
CA SER A 124 1.07 -4.54 21.93
C SER A 124 2.00 -3.32 21.91
N SER A 125 2.64 -3.10 20.77
CA SER A 125 3.50 -1.93 20.54
C SER A 125 2.64 -0.75 20.08
N LEU A 126 2.91 0.42 20.67
CA LEU A 126 2.35 1.73 20.32
C LEU A 126 3.39 2.54 19.52
N GLN A 127 3.03 3.71 18.99
CA GLN A 127 3.97 4.60 18.31
C GLN A 127 5.15 5.01 19.22
N ASP A 128 4.87 5.30 20.48
CA ASP A 128 5.77 5.89 21.47
C ASP A 128 5.84 5.08 22.78
N GLY A 129 5.35 3.82 22.80
CA GLY A 129 5.36 2.98 24.00
C GLY A 129 4.83 1.57 23.82
N LYS A 130 4.45 0.93 24.94
CA LYS A 130 3.79 -0.38 24.96
C LYS A 130 2.59 -0.42 25.88
N ILE A 131 1.66 -1.32 25.60
CA ILE A 131 0.52 -1.61 26.46
C ILE A 131 0.42 -3.12 26.71
N CYS A 132 0.23 -3.54 27.95
CA CYS A 132 0.03 -4.95 28.28
C CYS A 132 -1.36 -5.42 27.82
N ASP A 133 -1.50 -6.71 27.56
CA ASP A 133 -2.76 -7.32 27.06
C ASP A 133 -3.95 -7.01 27.99
N THR A 134 -3.72 -6.98 29.31
CA THR A 134 -4.78 -6.65 30.28
C THR A 134 -5.27 -5.19 30.14
N CYS A 135 -4.36 -4.25 29.95
CA CYS A 135 -4.73 -2.84 29.75
C CYS A 135 -5.28 -2.60 28.35
N GLY A 136 -4.72 -3.28 27.33
CA GLY A 136 -5.23 -3.25 25.96
C GLY A 136 -6.67 -3.75 25.86
N ALA A 137 -6.97 -4.89 26.49
CA ALA A 137 -8.31 -5.47 26.48
C ALA A 137 -9.37 -4.53 27.09
N LYS A 138 -9.00 -3.72 28.09
CA LYS A 138 -9.92 -2.74 28.71
C LYS A 138 -10.34 -1.66 27.71
N ILE A 139 -9.43 -1.24 26.84
CA ILE A 139 -9.68 -0.23 25.81
C ILE A 139 -10.06 -0.83 24.46
N GLY A 140 -10.31 -2.14 24.38
CA GLY A 140 -10.75 -2.81 23.16
C GLY A 140 -9.63 -3.23 22.20
N LEU A 141 -8.35 -3.18 22.62
CA LEU A 141 -7.25 -3.85 21.90
C LEU A 141 -7.19 -5.31 22.36
N ASP A 142 -7.86 -6.20 21.63
CA ASP A 142 -7.76 -7.64 21.86
C ASP A 142 -6.46 -8.23 21.29
N ASN A 143 -6.26 -9.54 21.43
CA ASN A 143 -5.06 -10.22 20.92
C ASN A 143 -5.17 -10.57 19.42
N SER A 144 -6.07 -9.93 18.66
CA SER A 144 -6.18 -10.17 17.21
C SER A 144 -5.04 -9.49 16.44
N ALA A 145 -4.82 -9.96 15.21
CA ALA A 145 -3.88 -9.30 14.29
C ALA A 145 -4.30 -7.86 13.97
N ASP A 146 -5.60 -7.63 13.82
CA ASP A 146 -6.22 -6.35 13.55
C ASP A 146 -5.99 -5.35 14.69
N ALA A 147 -6.20 -5.76 15.94
CA ALA A 147 -5.91 -4.94 17.12
C ALA A 147 -4.42 -4.58 17.22
N ASN A 148 -3.52 -5.49 16.85
CA ASN A 148 -2.08 -5.20 16.85
C ASN A 148 -1.66 -4.20 15.76
N ILE A 149 -2.38 -4.14 14.63
CA ILE A 149 -2.18 -3.10 13.61
C ILE A 149 -2.61 -1.74 14.18
N VAL A 150 -3.81 -1.67 14.77
CA VAL A 150 -4.34 -0.44 15.37
C VAL A 150 -3.48 0.04 16.52
N ALA A 151 -2.99 -0.86 17.38
CA ALA A 151 -2.13 -0.49 18.50
C ALA A 151 -0.90 0.29 18.04
N LYS A 152 -0.27 -0.12 16.93
CA LYS A 152 0.92 0.54 16.38
C LYS A 152 0.67 1.95 15.85
N THR A 153 -0.58 2.33 15.60
CA THR A 153 -0.93 3.69 15.16
C THR A 153 -1.31 4.60 16.32
N LEU A 154 -1.40 4.10 17.55
CA LEU A 154 -1.80 4.90 18.71
C LEU A 154 -0.57 5.37 19.49
N THR A 155 -0.67 6.55 20.10
CA THR A 155 0.30 7.04 21.10
C THR A 155 -0.10 6.63 22.51
N ILE A 156 0.82 6.78 23.48
CA ILE A 156 0.55 6.65 24.91
C ILE A 156 -0.62 7.56 25.31
N LYS A 157 -0.59 8.81 24.84
CA LYS A 157 -1.63 9.80 25.13
C LYS A 157 -3.00 9.36 24.62
N ASP A 158 -3.05 8.71 23.44
CA ASP A 158 -4.29 8.18 22.90
C ASP A 158 -4.84 7.07 23.79
N VAL A 159 -4.01 6.08 24.17
CA VAL A 159 -4.46 4.97 25.02
C VAL A 159 -4.82 5.41 26.43
N GLU A 160 -4.14 6.41 27.00
CA GLU A 160 -4.50 7.04 28.27
C GLU A 160 -5.88 7.68 28.22
N LYS A 161 -6.20 8.37 27.13
CA LYS A 161 -7.51 8.97 26.90
C LYS A 161 -8.60 7.89 26.93
N TYR A 162 -8.48 6.82 26.14
CA TYR A 162 -9.45 5.72 26.12
C TYR A 162 -9.59 5.05 27.49
N ASN A 163 -8.48 4.81 28.19
CA ASN A 163 -8.47 4.19 29.51
C ASN A 163 -9.15 5.07 30.56
N THR A 164 -8.94 6.39 30.52
CA THR A 164 -9.53 7.35 31.47
C THR A 164 -11.02 7.58 31.18
N SER A 165 -11.42 7.68 29.91
CA SER A 165 -12.82 7.84 29.52
C SER A 165 -13.63 6.54 29.55
N HIS A 166 -13.01 5.40 29.87
CA HIS A 166 -13.65 4.08 29.89
C HIS A 166 -14.33 3.72 28.55
N THR A 167 -13.76 4.21 27.45
CA THR A 167 -14.26 3.95 26.10
C THR A 167 -13.43 2.88 25.42
N LYS A 168 -14.04 2.15 24.50
CA LYS A 168 -13.38 1.10 23.72
C LYS A 168 -13.12 1.56 22.30
N ILE A 169 -11.94 1.23 21.80
CA ILE A 169 -11.56 1.38 20.40
C ILE A 169 -12.38 0.38 19.58
N ASN A 170 -13.06 0.87 18.55
CA ASN A 170 -13.65 0.01 17.53
C ASN A 170 -12.55 -0.35 16.53
N ILE A 171 -11.93 -1.52 16.68
CA ILE A 171 -10.81 -1.98 15.85
C ILE A 171 -11.16 -1.91 14.35
N LYS A 172 -12.37 -2.34 13.98
CA LYS A 172 -12.81 -2.33 12.57
C LYS A 172 -12.90 -0.92 12.01
N GLN A 173 -13.39 0.02 12.81
CA GLN A 173 -13.46 1.43 12.41
C GLN A 173 -12.06 2.05 12.35
N ALA A 174 -11.20 1.80 13.34
CA ALA A 174 -9.84 2.33 13.35
C ALA A 174 -8.98 1.85 12.17
N ILE A 175 -9.11 0.58 11.77
CA ILE A 175 -8.48 0.04 10.54
C ILE A 175 -9.08 0.66 9.29
N PHE A 176 -10.38 0.95 9.29
CA PHE A 176 -10.98 1.64 8.16
C PHE A 176 -10.49 3.09 8.08
N ASP A 177 -10.35 3.78 9.20
CA ASP A 177 -9.91 5.18 9.28
C ASP A 177 -8.44 5.37 8.91
N SER A 178 -7.59 4.37 9.19
CA SER A 178 -6.16 4.39 8.83
C SER A 178 -5.89 4.10 7.35
N LYS A 179 -6.89 3.65 6.59
CA LYS A 179 -6.76 3.41 5.15
C LYS A 179 -6.73 4.70 4.35
N THR A 180 -6.09 4.62 3.19
CA THR A 180 -6.11 5.70 2.20
C THR A 180 -7.54 5.99 1.75
N GLU A 181 -7.80 7.20 1.24
CA GLU A 181 -9.12 7.57 0.73
C GLU A 181 -9.58 6.62 -0.38
N TYR A 182 -8.68 6.22 -1.27
CA TYR A 182 -8.97 5.21 -2.29
C TYR A 182 -9.38 3.86 -1.70
N GLU A 183 -8.65 3.34 -0.71
CA GLU A 183 -9.00 2.07 -0.08
C GLU A 183 -10.36 2.13 0.62
N LYS A 184 -10.67 3.25 1.28
CA LYS A 184 -11.99 3.51 1.87
C LYS A 184 -13.07 3.48 0.79
N LEU A 185 -12.88 4.20 -0.32
CA LEU A 185 -13.78 4.20 -1.47
C LEU A 185 -13.97 2.78 -2.04
N LEU A 186 -12.89 2.04 -2.29
CA LEU A 186 -12.97 0.68 -2.83
C LEU A 186 -13.72 -0.27 -1.89
N ILE A 187 -13.54 -0.16 -0.58
CA ILE A 187 -14.29 -0.94 0.41
C ILE A 187 -15.77 -0.59 0.38
N THR A 188 -16.09 0.70 0.29
CA THR A 188 -17.45 1.20 0.21
C THR A 188 -18.16 0.65 -1.03
N PHE A 189 -17.55 0.77 -2.21
CA PHE A 189 -18.09 0.19 -3.46
C PHE A 189 -18.25 -1.33 -3.39
N LYS A 190 -17.32 -2.06 -2.74
CA LYS A 190 -17.44 -3.52 -2.56
C LYS A 190 -18.57 -3.93 -1.63
N LYS A 191 -18.87 -3.13 -0.61
CA LYS A 191 -19.89 -3.45 0.41
C LYS A 191 -21.28 -2.98 0.02
N GLU A 192 -21.37 -1.80 -0.58
CA GLU A 192 -22.63 -1.08 -0.79
C GLU A 192 -23.02 -0.97 -2.25
N GLY A 193 -22.06 -1.15 -3.16
CA GLY A 193 -22.27 -1.06 -4.61
C GLY A 193 -22.97 -2.29 -5.19
N ASN A 194 -23.17 -2.24 -6.51
CA ASN A 194 -23.95 -3.20 -7.27
C ASN A 194 -23.10 -4.32 -7.89
N GLY A 195 -21.80 -4.35 -7.60
CA GLY A 195 -20.85 -5.33 -8.11
C GLY A 195 -19.73 -4.67 -8.90
N HIS A 196 -19.02 -5.49 -9.68
CA HIS A 196 -17.95 -5.02 -10.56
C HIS A 196 -17.76 -5.91 -11.77
N VAL A 197 -17.24 -5.33 -12.84
CA VAL A 197 -16.80 -6.02 -14.05
C VAL A 197 -15.37 -5.61 -14.34
N GLY A 198 -14.45 -6.56 -14.27
CA GLY A 198 -13.01 -6.29 -14.37
C GLY A 198 -12.57 -5.27 -13.30
N LYS A 199 -12.10 -4.10 -13.73
CA LYS A 199 -11.69 -3.02 -12.84
C LYS A 199 -12.80 -1.99 -12.55
N VAL A 200 -13.97 -2.12 -13.15
CA VAL A 200 -15.07 -1.15 -13.05
C VAL A 200 -16.03 -1.58 -11.95
N TYR A 201 -16.08 -0.83 -10.85
CA TYR A 201 -17.04 -1.00 -9.77
C TYR A 201 -18.22 -0.05 -9.97
N MET A 202 -19.43 -0.52 -9.67
CA MET A 202 -20.67 0.23 -9.87
C MET A 202 -21.38 0.48 -8.54
N ASP A 203 -21.98 1.65 -8.40
CA ASP A 203 -22.85 1.98 -7.27
C ASP A 203 -24.06 2.78 -7.77
N ASN A 204 -25.22 2.11 -7.83
CA ASN A 204 -26.46 2.70 -8.33
C ASN A 204 -27.07 3.69 -7.33
N LYS A 205 -26.72 3.62 -6.04
CA LYS A 205 -27.20 4.60 -5.06
C LYS A 205 -26.45 5.92 -5.18
N ARG A 206 -25.14 5.83 -5.42
CA ARG A 206 -24.27 6.99 -5.68
C ARG A 206 -24.31 7.45 -7.12
N GLN A 207 -24.85 6.63 -8.03
CA GLN A 207 -24.83 6.81 -9.48
C GLN A 207 -23.41 7.08 -10.00
N GLN A 208 -22.46 6.24 -9.58
CA GLN A 208 -21.05 6.41 -9.87
C GLN A 208 -20.36 5.10 -10.24
N PHE A 209 -19.35 5.21 -11.10
CA PHE A 209 -18.35 4.20 -11.37
C PHE A 209 -17.07 4.51 -10.60
N LEU A 210 -16.47 3.49 -9.98
CA LEU A 210 -15.10 3.54 -9.47
C LEU A 210 -14.20 2.65 -10.32
N ILE A 211 -13.14 3.23 -10.87
CA ILE A 211 -12.11 2.45 -11.57
C ILE A 211 -11.05 2.03 -10.56
N LYS A 212 -10.97 0.73 -10.31
CA LYS A 212 -9.96 0.14 -9.44
C LYS A 212 -8.58 0.40 -10.04
N GLN A 213 -7.74 1.05 -9.26
CA GLN A 213 -6.34 1.28 -9.56
C GLN A 213 -5.56 -0.04 -9.64
N THR A 214 -4.62 -0.06 -10.55
CA THR A 214 -3.53 -1.04 -10.59
C THR A 214 -2.63 -0.86 -9.39
N PHE A 215 -1.79 -1.86 -9.14
CA PHE A 215 -0.80 -1.81 -8.06
C PHE A 215 0.14 -0.61 -8.21
N THR A 216 0.58 -0.30 -9.44
CA THR A 216 1.48 0.83 -9.73
C THR A 216 0.81 2.17 -9.45
N GLU A 217 -0.42 2.38 -9.95
CA GLU A 217 -1.17 3.64 -9.72
C GLU A 217 -1.43 3.89 -8.22
N HIS A 218 -1.64 2.83 -7.45
CA HIS A 218 -1.82 2.93 -6.00
C HIS A 218 -0.51 3.31 -5.27
N LEU A 219 0.65 2.87 -5.77
CA LEU A 219 1.95 3.23 -5.18
C LEU A 219 2.37 4.67 -5.49
N ASP A 220 1.94 5.21 -6.63
CA ASP A 220 2.28 6.56 -7.08
C ASP A 220 1.31 7.64 -6.52
N ASP A 221 0.48 7.30 -5.51
CA ASP A 221 -0.55 8.17 -4.93
C ASP A 221 -1.44 8.85 -5.98
N THR A 222 -1.69 8.16 -7.10
CA THR A 222 -2.57 8.67 -8.15
C THR A 222 -3.98 8.83 -7.57
N PRO A 223 -4.72 9.92 -7.85
CA PRO A 223 -6.08 10.05 -7.36
C PRO A 223 -7.00 8.95 -7.90
N PRO A 224 -8.00 8.51 -7.12
CA PRO A 224 -8.95 7.50 -7.55
C PRO A 224 -9.80 8.04 -8.71
N THR A 225 -9.96 7.24 -9.77
CA THR A 225 -10.78 7.65 -10.92
C THR A 225 -12.24 7.28 -10.66
N LEU A 226 -13.06 8.32 -10.45
CA LEU A 226 -14.51 8.24 -10.33
C LEU A 226 -15.16 8.87 -11.55
N TYR A 227 -16.18 8.22 -12.10
CA TYR A 227 -17.04 8.79 -13.13
C TYR A 227 -18.47 8.79 -12.63
N ASN A 228 -19.22 9.86 -12.85
CA ASN A 228 -20.66 9.80 -12.60
C ASN A 228 -21.31 8.99 -13.71
N TYR A 229 -22.47 8.40 -13.42
CA TYR A 229 -23.27 7.72 -14.42
C TYR A 229 -23.65 8.67 -15.56
N SER A 230 -23.93 9.95 -15.25
CA SER A 230 -24.20 11.01 -16.23
C SER A 230 -23.07 11.26 -17.22
N ASP A 231 -21.84 10.87 -16.86
CA ASP A 231 -20.67 11.07 -17.72
C ASP A 231 -20.50 9.93 -18.73
N LEU A 232 -21.27 8.84 -18.62
CA LEU A 232 -21.23 7.73 -19.58
C LEU A 232 -22.01 8.10 -20.85
N GLU A 233 -21.31 8.21 -21.96
CA GLU A 233 -21.89 8.58 -23.26
C GLU A 233 -22.30 7.34 -24.07
N SER A 234 -21.43 6.33 -24.11
CA SER A 234 -21.65 5.09 -24.86
C SER A 234 -20.73 3.97 -24.40
N TYR A 235 -20.91 2.76 -24.94
CA TYR A 235 -20.02 1.64 -24.70
C TYR A 235 -19.97 0.69 -25.90
N ASP A 236 -18.86 -0.02 -26.05
CA ASP A 236 -18.67 -1.07 -27.07
C ASP A 236 -18.31 -2.41 -26.41
N PRO A 237 -19.12 -3.47 -26.59
CA PRO A 237 -18.69 -4.82 -26.24
C PRO A 237 -17.69 -5.36 -27.27
N ILE A 238 -16.59 -5.92 -26.78
CA ILE A 238 -15.52 -6.52 -27.59
C ILE A 238 -15.46 -8.02 -27.31
N GLU A 239 -15.52 -8.82 -28.37
CA GLU A 239 -15.39 -10.28 -28.31
C GLU A 239 -14.49 -10.76 -29.46
N ASN A 240 -13.26 -11.12 -29.11
CA ASN A 240 -12.26 -11.54 -30.09
C ASN A 240 -12.29 -13.05 -30.26
N GLY A 241 -12.83 -13.52 -31.39
CA GLY A 241 -12.82 -14.94 -31.73
C GLY A 241 -11.44 -15.45 -32.16
N THR A 242 -11.18 -16.70 -31.79
CA THR A 242 -9.92 -17.41 -32.08
C THR A 242 -10.20 -18.90 -32.27
N THR A 243 -9.19 -19.64 -32.71
CA THR A 243 -9.25 -21.11 -32.84
C THR A 243 -8.11 -21.75 -32.07
N ILE A 244 -8.42 -22.78 -31.29
CA ILE A 244 -7.40 -23.60 -30.61
C ILE A 244 -7.21 -24.89 -31.41
N GLU A 245 -6.04 -25.05 -32.02
CA GLU A 245 -5.61 -26.29 -32.67
C GLU A 245 -4.75 -27.13 -31.72
N LYS A 246 -5.04 -28.44 -31.62
CA LYS A 246 -4.13 -29.38 -30.94
C LYS A 246 -3.28 -30.14 -31.95
N LYS A 247 -1.97 -29.86 -32.00
CA LYS A 247 -0.98 -30.62 -32.79
C LYS A 247 0.01 -31.30 -31.83
N HIS A 248 0.09 -32.63 -31.88
CA HIS A 248 1.02 -33.45 -31.06
C HIS A 248 0.99 -33.17 -29.55
N GLY A 249 -0.19 -32.89 -28.98
CA GLY A 249 -0.32 -32.58 -27.54
C GLY A 249 -0.02 -31.14 -27.15
N LEU A 250 0.47 -30.32 -28.09
CA LEU A 250 0.65 -28.88 -27.91
C LEU A 250 -0.54 -28.13 -28.52
N SER A 251 -1.17 -27.29 -27.70
CA SER A 251 -2.21 -26.36 -28.17
C SER A 251 -1.56 -25.15 -28.84
N ARG A 252 -2.06 -24.75 -30.01
CA ARG A 252 -1.69 -23.52 -30.72
C ARG A 252 -2.95 -22.69 -30.95
N THR A 253 -2.83 -21.38 -30.75
CA THR A 253 -3.91 -20.43 -30.96
C THR A 253 -3.74 -19.76 -32.32
N ILE A 254 -4.82 -19.73 -33.11
CA ILE A 254 -4.88 -19.07 -34.42
C ILE A 254 -5.88 -17.92 -34.31
N ALA A 255 -5.36 -16.69 -34.33
CA ALA A 255 -6.16 -15.46 -34.24
C ALA A 255 -6.94 -15.20 -35.55
N GLY A 256 -8.18 -14.71 -35.44
CA GLY A 256 -8.99 -14.28 -36.59
C GLY A 256 -10.32 -15.03 -36.80
N GLY A 257 -10.82 -15.73 -35.79
CA GLY A 257 -12.16 -16.31 -35.86
C GLY A 257 -13.24 -15.24 -35.66
N LEU A 258 -14.27 -15.21 -36.49
CA LEU A 258 -15.48 -14.43 -36.20
C LEU A 258 -16.42 -15.27 -35.33
N ILE A 259 -16.97 -14.68 -34.28
CA ILE A 259 -18.01 -15.29 -33.45
C ILE A 259 -19.35 -14.66 -33.81
N ALA A 260 -20.34 -15.48 -34.17
CA ALA A 260 -21.70 -15.07 -34.45
C ALA A 260 -22.65 -15.42 -33.32
N GLY A 261 -23.34 -14.39 -32.84
CA GLY A 261 -24.49 -14.52 -31.96
C GLY A 261 -24.18 -14.96 -30.53
N PRO A 262 -25.22 -15.03 -29.68
CA PRO A 262 -25.07 -15.30 -28.25
C PRO A 262 -24.60 -16.74 -27.94
N THR A 263 -24.74 -17.66 -28.89
CA THR A 263 -24.31 -19.06 -28.76
C THR A 263 -22.81 -19.26 -28.95
N GLY A 264 -22.07 -18.23 -29.38
CA GLY A 264 -20.64 -18.35 -29.61
C GLY A 264 -20.28 -19.17 -30.86
N ALA A 265 -21.16 -19.21 -31.86
CA ALA A 265 -20.94 -19.98 -33.08
C ALA A 265 -19.79 -19.36 -33.90
N ALA A 266 -18.74 -20.12 -34.18
CA ALA A 266 -17.67 -19.63 -35.02
C ALA A 266 -18.08 -19.63 -36.50
N LEU A 267 -17.92 -18.49 -37.18
CA LEU A 267 -18.12 -18.37 -38.62
C LEU A 267 -16.77 -18.59 -39.35
N GLY A 268 -16.59 -19.77 -39.91
CA GLY A 268 -15.41 -20.12 -40.70
C GLY A 268 -15.27 -21.63 -40.92
N ALA A 269 -14.80 -22.05 -42.09
CA ALA A 269 -14.51 -23.46 -42.37
C ALA A 269 -13.19 -23.85 -41.69
N PHE A 270 -13.24 -24.60 -40.60
CA PHE A 270 -12.05 -25.08 -39.90
C PHE A 270 -11.65 -26.45 -40.44
N SER A 271 -10.62 -26.52 -41.28
CA SER A 271 -10.14 -27.79 -41.84
C SER A 271 -9.22 -28.51 -40.84
N GLY A 272 -9.79 -29.33 -39.95
CA GLY A 272 -9.02 -30.28 -39.15
C GLY A 272 -9.80 -30.90 -37.97
N ASN A 273 -9.71 -32.22 -37.81
CA ASN A 273 -10.43 -33.01 -36.78
C ASN A 273 -10.09 -32.68 -35.31
N LYS A 274 -9.30 -31.64 -35.00
CA LYS A 274 -8.86 -31.27 -33.64
C LYS A 274 -8.73 -29.74 -33.42
N ALA A 275 -9.53 -28.95 -34.14
CA ALA A 275 -9.68 -27.51 -33.90
C ALA A 275 -10.98 -27.23 -33.11
N TYR A 276 -10.93 -26.26 -32.20
CA TYR A 276 -12.09 -25.82 -31.43
C TYR A 276 -12.26 -24.30 -31.55
N ALA A 277 -13.52 -23.85 -31.65
CA ALA A 277 -13.89 -22.46 -31.53
C ALA A 277 -13.60 -21.93 -30.13
N ALA A 278 -13.00 -20.75 -30.05
CA ALA A 278 -12.63 -20.12 -28.79
C ALA A 278 -12.74 -18.58 -28.90
N VAL A 279 -12.65 -17.92 -27.77
CA VAL A 279 -12.45 -16.47 -27.66
C VAL A 279 -11.15 -16.22 -26.91
N SER A 280 -10.39 -15.21 -27.32
CA SER A 280 -9.15 -14.81 -26.63
C SER A 280 -9.38 -13.64 -25.68
N LYS A 281 -10.46 -12.87 -25.89
CA LYS A 281 -10.82 -11.70 -25.09
C LYS A 281 -12.33 -11.45 -25.12
N VAL A 282 -12.88 -11.13 -23.95
CA VAL A 282 -14.21 -10.55 -23.80
C VAL A 282 -14.06 -9.31 -22.90
N SER A 283 -14.45 -8.15 -23.39
CA SER A 283 -14.40 -6.89 -22.64
C SER A 283 -15.53 -5.95 -23.05
N VAL A 284 -15.72 -4.89 -22.27
CA VAL A 284 -16.56 -3.74 -22.65
C VAL A 284 -15.70 -2.49 -22.52
N VAL A 285 -15.67 -1.68 -23.57
CA VAL A 285 -15.04 -0.35 -23.54
C VAL A 285 -16.12 0.67 -23.24
N LEU A 286 -15.95 1.41 -22.14
CA LEU A 286 -16.84 2.48 -21.73
C LEU A 286 -16.24 3.81 -22.19
N TYR A 287 -17.06 4.66 -22.81
CA TYR A 287 -16.68 6.00 -23.24
C TYR A 287 -17.39 7.05 -22.40
N PHE A 288 -16.60 7.91 -21.77
CA PHE A 288 -17.07 8.97 -20.91
C PHE A 288 -16.79 10.34 -21.52
N SER A 289 -17.57 11.33 -21.10
CA SER A 289 -17.38 12.74 -21.43
C SER A 289 -15.92 13.16 -21.24
N GLY A 290 -15.40 13.94 -22.20
CA GLY A 290 -14.02 14.44 -22.17
C GLY A 290 -12.97 13.47 -22.72
N ASP A 291 -13.35 12.56 -23.62
CA ASP A 291 -12.45 11.59 -24.28
C ASP A 291 -11.77 10.61 -23.31
N HIS A 292 -12.45 10.33 -22.20
CA HIS A 292 -12.00 9.31 -21.25
C HIS A 292 -12.57 7.95 -21.63
N ARG A 293 -11.71 6.94 -21.70
CA ARG A 293 -12.14 5.56 -21.98
C ARG A 293 -11.63 4.58 -20.95
N VAL A 294 -12.47 3.61 -20.59
CA VAL A 294 -12.13 2.56 -19.63
C VAL A 294 -12.52 1.21 -20.20
N GLU A 295 -11.56 0.29 -20.27
CA GLU A 295 -11.84 -1.10 -20.64
C GLU A 295 -12.12 -1.95 -19.38
N ALA A 296 -13.34 -2.48 -19.30
CA ALA A 296 -13.74 -3.52 -18.36
C ALA A 296 -13.47 -4.89 -18.98
N VAL A 297 -12.42 -5.57 -18.52
CA VAL A 297 -12.05 -6.91 -19.04
C VAL A 297 -12.76 -8.01 -18.26
N LEU A 298 -13.52 -8.86 -18.96
CA LEU A 298 -14.21 -10.02 -18.40
C LEU A 298 -13.41 -11.31 -18.58
N LEU A 299 -12.73 -11.43 -19.72
CA LEU A 299 -11.91 -12.58 -20.10
C LEU A 299 -10.73 -12.09 -20.94
N ASN A 300 -9.53 -12.61 -20.70
CA ASN A 300 -8.32 -12.31 -21.48
C ASN A 300 -7.42 -13.55 -21.64
N THR A 301 -8.04 -14.71 -21.71
CA THR A 301 -7.40 -16.01 -21.87
C THR A 301 -8.15 -16.78 -22.95
N ASP A 302 -7.44 -17.63 -23.70
CA ASP A 302 -8.08 -18.45 -24.74
C ASP A 302 -9.05 -19.46 -24.11
N THR A 303 -10.35 -19.24 -24.32
CA THR A 303 -11.43 -20.01 -23.71
C THR A 303 -12.37 -20.53 -24.79
N LYS A 304 -12.68 -21.84 -24.75
CA LYS A 304 -13.56 -22.45 -25.74
C LYS A 304 -14.99 -21.93 -25.62
N THR A 305 -15.66 -21.74 -26.76
CA THR A 305 -17.03 -21.20 -26.77
C THR A 305 -18.10 -22.20 -26.31
N ASP A 306 -17.78 -23.48 -26.22
CA ASP A 306 -18.63 -24.53 -25.64
C ASP A 306 -18.37 -24.77 -24.14
N SER A 307 -17.51 -23.96 -23.52
CA SER A 307 -17.16 -24.13 -22.10
C SER A 307 -18.13 -23.40 -21.17
N GLY A 308 -18.32 -23.96 -19.97
CA GLY A 308 -19.11 -23.31 -18.91
C GLY A 308 -18.54 -21.95 -18.48
N GLU A 309 -17.22 -21.78 -18.54
CA GLU A 309 -16.54 -20.51 -18.26
C GLU A 309 -16.97 -19.43 -19.26
N TYR A 310 -16.93 -19.73 -20.57
CA TYR A 310 -17.39 -18.79 -21.60
C TYR A 310 -18.87 -18.45 -21.42
N HIS A 311 -19.73 -19.43 -21.13
CA HIS A 311 -21.15 -19.16 -20.92
C HIS A 311 -21.40 -18.25 -19.70
N ALA A 312 -20.68 -18.44 -18.59
CA ALA A 312 -20.77 -17.57 -17.43
C ALA A 312 -20.29 -16.14 -17.74
N VAL A 313 -19.17 -16.00 -18.46
CA VAL A 313 -18.66 -14.71 -18.94
C VAL A 313 -19.66 -14.03 -19.87
N LYS A 314 -20.31 -14.77 -20.77
CA LYS A 314 -21.31 -14.24 -21.71
C LYS A 314 -22.54 -13.72 -20.98
N GLN A 315 -23.02 -14.45 -19.96
CA GLN A 315 -24.13 -13.98 -19.12
C GLN A 315 -23.76 -12.71 -18.36
N LEU A 316 -22.54 -12.63 -17.82
CA LEU A 316 -22.04 -11.43 -17.16
C LEU A 316 -21.94 -10.25 -18.13
N LEU A 317 -21.43 -10.46 -19.36
CA LEU A 317 -21.37 -9.46 -20.41
C LEU A 317 -22.77 -8.90 -20.71
N LEU A 318 -23.74 -9.77 -21.01
CA LEU A 318 -25.10 -9.36 -21.35
C LEU A 318 -25.77 -8.58 -20.22
N ARG A 319 -25.61 -9.05 -18.97
CA ARG A 319 -26.13 -8.34 -17.80
C ARG A 319 -25.49 -6.96 -17.66
N PHE A 320 -24.17 -6.86 -17.82
CA PHE A 320 -23.46 -5.60 -17.69
C PHE A 320 -23.87 -4.60 -18.79
N CYS A 321 -23.95 -5.04 -20.05
CA CYS A 321 -24.46 -4.22 -21.15
C CYS A 321 -25.87 -3.70 -20.85
N HIS A 322 -26.77 -4.55 -20.38
CA HIS A 322 -28.13 -4.13 -20.00
C HIS A 322 -28.14 -3.12 -18.85
N GLU A 323 -27.25 -3.26 -17.86
CA GLU A 323 -27.11 -2.26 -16.79
C GLU A 323 -26.61 -0.91 -17.34
N LEU A 324 -25.67 -0.91 -18.31
CA LEU A 324 -25.20 0.31 -18.99
C LEU A 324 -26.27 0.96 -19.87
N ASP A 325 -27.05 0.17 -20.61
CA ASP A 325 -28.19 0.65 -21.40
C ASP A 325 -29.20 1.41 -20.53
N ASN A 326 -29.52 0.88 -19.34
CA ASN A 326 -30.41 1.54 -18.40
C ASN A 326 -29.84 2.87 -17.90
N ILE A 327 -28.55 2.90 -17.57
CA ILE A 327 -27.86 4.13 -17.14
C ILE A 327 -27.94 5.20 -18.23
N ILE A 328 -27.63 4.85 -19.47
CA ILE A 328 -27.67 5.78 -20.61
C ILE A 328 -29.11 6.26 -20.86
N ALA A 329 -30.10 5.36 -20.78
CA ALA A 329 -31.51 5.74 -20.91
C ALA A 329 -31.97 6.71 -19.81
N GLU A 330 -31.59 6.47 -18.56
CA GLU A 330 -31.88 7.35 -17.43
C GLU A 330 -31.25 8.74 -17.61
N ASN A 331 -29.98 8.80 -18.05
CA ASN A 331 -29.28 10.06 -18.33
C ASN A 331 -30.02 10.89 -19.40
N ASN A 332 -30.45 10.23 -20.49
CA ASN A 332 -31.19 10.88 -21.57
C ASN A 332 -32.55 11.43 -21.09
N ASN A 333 -33.26 10.68 -20.23
CA ASN A 333 -34.53 11.11 -19.66
C ASN A 333 -34.38 12.30 -18.71
N ALA A 334 -33.30 12.33 -17.91
CA ALA A 334 -33.00 13.45 -17.01
C ALA A 334 -32.71 14.75 -17.80
N ALA A 335 -31.95 14.66 -18.90
CA ALA A 335 -31.66 15.81 -19.77
C ALA A 335 -32.92 16.40 -20.43
N ASN A 336 -33.85 15.54 -20.85
CA ASN A 336 -35.12 15.96 -21.46
C ASN A 336 -36.05 16.66 -20.46
N THR A 337 -36.00 16.27 -19.17
CA THR A 337 -36.83 16.88 -18.12
C THR A 337 -36.30 18.27 -17.71
N ALA A 338 -34.97 18.47 -17.69
CA ALA A 338 -34.36 19.77 -17.40
C ALA A 338 -34.60 20.84 -18.48
N THR A 339 -34.86 20.42 -19.72
CA THR A 339 -35.11 21.33 -20.86
C THR A 339 -36.57 21.78 -20.97
N SER A 340 -37.46 21.22 -20.14
CA SER A 340 -38.92 21.47 -20.20
C SER A 340 -39.46 22.44 -19.13
N ALA A 341 -38.59 23.19 -18.44
CA ALA A 341 -39.04 24.23 -17.51
C ALA A 341 -39.76 25.37 -18.27
N PRO A 342 -40.92 25.87 -17.80
CA PRO A 342 -41.68 26.87 -18.54
C PRO A 342 -40.92 28.19 -18.55
N THR A 343 -40.52 28.64 -19.74
CA THR A 343 -40.15 30.03 -19.98
C THR A 343 -41.38 30.88 -19.68
N ILE A 344 -41.37 31.58 -18.54
CA ILE A 344 -42.29 32.70 -18.30
C ILE A 344 -41.86 33.78 -19.29
N SER A 345 -42.51 33.81 -20.47
CA SER A 345 -42.48 34.96 -21.35
C SER A 345 -43.14 36.13 -20.61
N THR A 346 -42.32 37.08 -20.16
CA THR A 346 -42.80 38.39 -19.72
C THR A 346 -43.15 39.21 -20.96
N ASP A 347 -44.30 38.89 -21.57
CA ASP A 347 -44.97 39.79 -22.51
C ASP A 347 -45.45 41.01 -21.73
N THR A 348 -44.58 42.03 -21.66
CA THR A 348 -44.88 43.30 -20.99
C THR A 348 -45.32 44.38 -21.99
N ASP A 349 -45.81 44.01 -23.18
CA ASP A 349 -46.02 44.94 -24.28
C ASP A 349 -47.40 44.81 -24.99
N GLN A 350 -48.46 44.49 -24.25
CA GLN A 350 -49.85 44.53 -24.77
C GLN A 350 -50.85 45.34 -23.92
N LEU A 351 -50.40 46.41 -23.26
CA LEU A 351 -51.28 47.37 -22.56
C LEU A 351 -51.13 48.83 -23.06
N ARG A 352 -50.86 49.00 -24.36
CA ARG A 352 -51.14 50.23 -25.12
C ARG A 352 -52.00 49.86 -26.33
N ASP A 353 -53.31 49.74 -26.12
CA ASP A 353 -54.32 50.02 -27.15
C ASP A 353 -55.76 50.02 -26.59
N LEU A 354 -55.94 50.46 -25.33
CA LEU A 354 -57.24 50.82 -24.78
C LEU A 354 -57.11 52.11 -23.97
N LYS A 355 -56.89 53.22 -24.70
CA LYS A 355 -57.23 54.60 -24.32
C LYS A 355 -56.98 55.54 -25.52
N ALA A 356 -57.94 55.56 -26.44
CA ALA A 356 -58.27 56.71 -27.28
C ALA A 356 -59.77 56.64 -27.60
#